data_AF-A0A378A4W3-F1
#
_entry.id   AF-A0A378A4W3-F1
#
_cell.length_a   1.000
_cell.length_b   1.000
_cell.length_c   1.000
_cell.angle_alpha   90.00
_cell.angle_beta   90.00
_cell.angle_gamma   90.00
#
_symmetry.space_group_name_H-M   'P 1'
#
loop_
_entity.id
_entity.type
_entity.pdbx_description
1 polymer ?
#
loop_
_entity_poly.entity_id
_entity_poly.type
_entity_poly.pdbx_seq_one_letter_code
_entity_poly.pdbx_strand_id
1 'polypeptide(L)' 'MEQQGLTVKDLEPAIGKSNRVYEILNGTRNLTLPMIRRLHAQFGIPLESLIGA' A
#
# COMPACT_ATOMS: atom_id res chain seq x y z
N MET A 1 -2.43 -4.88 5.63
CA MET A 1 -2.15 -5.70 4.42
C MET A 1 -2.01 -7.17 4.76
N GLU A 2 -1.33 -7.52 5.85
CA GLU A 2 -1.27 -8.90 6.38
C GLU A 2 -2.65 -9.53 6.61
N GLN A 3 -3.64 -8.75 7.08
CA GLN A 3 -5.00 -9.24 7.28
C GLN A 3 -5.74 -9.63 5.99
N GLN A 4 -5.32 -9.10 4.83
CA GLN A 4 -5.86 -9.49 3.52
C GLN A 4 -5.00 -10.55 2.82
N GLY A 5 -3.91 -11.03 3.45
CA GLY A 5 -3.00 -12.01 2.83
C GLY A 5 -2.28 -11.52 1.58
N LEU A 6 -2.22 -10.19 1.34
CA LEU A 6 -1.56 -9.62 0.17
C LEU A 6 -0.05 -9.82 0.25
N THR A 7 0.54 -10.37 -0.80
CA THR A 7 2.00 -10.47 -0.89
C THR A 7 2.61 -9.16 -1.35
N VAL A 8 3.92 -9.00 -1.13
CA VAL A 8 4.67 -7.83 -1.62
C VAL A 8 4.52 -7.67 -3.13
N LYS A 9 4.48 -8.76 -3.89
CA LYS A 9 4.30 -8.76 -5.35
C LYS A 9 2.94 -8.23 -5.77
N ASP A 10 1.89 -8.54 -5.02
CA ASP A 10 0.55 -8.05 -5.31
C ASP A 10 0.45 -6.54 -5.14
N LEU A 11 1.24 -5.97 -4.23
CA LEU A 11 1.24 -4.53 -3.92
C LEU A 11 2.04 -3.70 -4.93
N GLU A 12 2.91 -4.33 -5.72
CA GLU A 12 3.75 -3.65 -6.70
C GLU A 12 2.98 -2.79 -7.73
N PRO A 13 1.87 -3.24 -8.34
CA PRO A 13 1.08 -2.41 -9.26
C PRO A 13 0.51 -1.13 -8.61
N ALA A 14 0.25 -1.13 -7.31
CA ALA A 14 -0.28 0.04 -6.62
C ALA A 14 0.83 0.97 -6.07
N ILE A 15 1.92 0.39 -5.56
CA ILE A 15 2.98 1.10 -4.83
C ILE A 15 4.24 1.34 -5.67
N GLY A 16 4.61 0.39 -6.53
CA GLY A 16 5.86 0.34 -7.30
C GLY A 16 6.73 -0.85 -6.91
N LYS A 17 8.02 -0.82 -7.26
CA LYS A 17 8.95 -1.94 -7.01
C LYS A 17 8.92 -2.44 -5.57
N SER A 18 9.21 -3.73 -5.38
CA SER A 18 9.23 -4.43 -4.09
C SER A 18 9.99 -3.68 -2.99
N ASN A 19 11.15 -3.07 -3.31
CA ASN A 19 11.92 -2.27 -2.33
C ASN A 19 11.07 -1.15 -1.70
N ARG A 20 10.28 -0.44 -2.53
CA ARG A 20 9.41 0.63 -2.08
C ARG A 20 8.21 0.11 -1.30
N VAL A 21 7.71 -1.07 -1.65
CA VAL A 21 6.69 -1.77 -0.85
C VAL A 21 7.22 -2.03 0.56
N TYR A 22 8.43 -2.55 0.68
CA TYR A 22 9.07 -2.74 2.00
C TYR A 22 9.28 -1.43 2.74
N GLU A 23 9.69 -0.34 2.08
CA GLU A 23 9.81 0.98 2.73
C GLU A 23 8.47 1.45 3.33
N ILE A 24 7.37 1.31 2.58
CA ILE A 24 6.03 1.66 3.07
C ILE A 24 5.60 0.74 4.23
N LEU A 25 5.78 -0.58 4.08
CA LEU A 25 5.37 -1.56 5.09
C LEU A 25 6.17 -1.40 6.40
N ASN A 26 7.44 -1.00 6.31
CA ASN A 26 8.28 -0.70 7.47
C ASN A 26 8.07 0.72 8.02
N GLY A 27 7.18 1.52 7.40
CA GLY A 27 6.91 2.90 7.83
C GLY A 27 8.06 3.89 7.60
N THR A 28 9.10 3.52 6.85
CA THR A 28 10.21 4.42 6.53
C THR A 28 9.83 5.42 5.42
N ARG A 29 8.70 5.19 4.76
CA ARG A 29 8.16 6.07 3.72
C ARG A 29 6.65 6.16 3.80
N ASN A 30 6.12 7.36 3.57
CA ASN A 30 4.68 7.58 3.54
C ASN A 30 4.08 7.23 2.18
N LEU A 31 2.83 6.75 2.21
CA LEU A 31 2.01 6.59 1.02
C LEU A 31 1.70 7.97 0.40
N THR A 32 1.78 8.07 -0.92
CA THR A 32 1.33 9.27 -1.63
C THR A 32 -0.14 9.12 -2.02
N LEU A 33 -0.85 10.24 -2.21
CA LEU A 33 -2.25 10.25 -2.62
C LEU A 33 -2.58 9.36 -3.84
N PRO A 34 -1.78 9.34 -4.94
CA PRO A 34 -2.03 8.41 -6.04
C PRO A 34 -1.84 6.95 -5.67
N MET A 35 -0.92 6.61 -4.75
CA MET A 35 -0.74 5.25 -4.26
C MET A 35 -1.95 4.83 -3.41
N ILE A 36 -2.42 5.71 -2.52
CA ILE A 36 -3.62 5.48 -1.70
C ILE A 36 -4.83 5.19 -2.59
N ARG A 37 -5.05 6.02 -3.63
CA ARG A 37 -6.15 5.81 -4.58
C ARG A 37 -6.06 4.46 -5.31
N ARG A 38 -4.85 4.05 -5.72
CA ARG A 38 -4.63 2.74 -6.36
C ARG A 38 -4.88 1.58 -5.40
N LEU A 39 -4.40 1.68 -4.16
CA LEU A 39 -4.61 0.66 -3.14
C LEU A 39 -6.09 0.46 -2.82
N HIS A 40 -6.84 1.57 -2.68
CA HIS A 40 -8.28 1.51 -2.51
C HIS A 40 -8.99 0.90 -3.72
N ALA A 41 -8.65 1.33 -4.94
CA ALA A 41 -9.30 0.85 -6.15
C ALA A 41 -9.00 -0.63 -6.46
N GLN A 42 -7.78 -1.11 -6.20
CA GLN A 42 -7.37 -2.48 -6.55
C GLN A 42 -7.70 -3.50 -5.45
N PHE A 43 -7.56 -3.13 -4.18
CA PHE A 43 -7.66 -4.07 -3.06
C PHE A 43 -8.87 -3.80 -2.15
N GLY A 44 -9.66 -2.76 -2.46
CA GLY A 44 -10.81 -2.36 -1.63
C GLY A 44 -10.42 -1.86 -0.24
N ILE A 45 -9.15 -1.46 -0.04
CA ILE A 45 -8.68 -1.02 1.28
C ILE A 45 -9.29 0.36 1.58
N PRO A 46 -10.01 0.54 2.70
CA PRO A 46 -10.60 1.81 3.08
C PRO A 46 -9.56 2.93 3.12
N LEU A 47 -9.92 4.12 2.60
CA LEU A 47 -9.00 5.27 2.57
C LEU A 47 -8.52 5.66 3.97
N GLU A 48 -9.42 5.61 4.96
CA GLU A 48 -9.11 5.84 6.38
C GLU A 48 -8.06 4.87 6.94
N SER A 49 -7.98 3.65 6.42
CA SER A 49 -6.97 2.67 6.82
C SER A 49 -5.61 2.91 6.15
N LEU A 50 -5.57 3.69 5.06
CA LEU A 50 -4.36 4.01 4.29
C LEU A 50 -3.77 5.36 4.67
N ILE A 51 -4.58 6.22 5.26
CA ILE A 51 -4.18 7.51 5.80
C ILE A 51 -3.93 7.27 7.29
N GLY A 52 -2.73 6.80 7.61
CA GLY A 52 -2.28 6.76 9.00
C GLY A 52 -2.26 8.18 9.58
N ALA A 53 -2.75 8.32 10.82
CA ALA A 53 -2.70 9.57 11.59
C ALA A 53 -1.28 10.15 11.68
#